data_AF-A0A958PD48-F1
#
_entry.id   AF-A0A958PD48-F1
#
_cell.length_a   1.000
_cell.length_b   1.000
_cell.length_c   1.000
_cell.angle_alpha   90.00
_cell.angle_beta   90.00
_cell.angle_gamma   90.00
#
_symmetry.space_group_name_H-M   'P 1'
#
loop_
_entity.id
_entity.type
_entity.pdbx_description
1 polymer ?
#
loop_
_entity_poly.entity_id
_entity_poly.type
_entity_poly.pdbx_seq_one_letter_code
_entity_poly.pdbx_strand_id
1 'polypeptide(L)'
;MSKGFTLVEILIAITIFAFVSLFTANSIRNAVRSRSKINTQIENSSELRDALKVIEADVNKAFNYHDYHVDLYNLAQKERAERKKKKNPPKKPKTEGQDDSAVPPPVPTPPVDPEAGKPKEEIPQRKTPPNYTHFKGTKEEMNFTTLNNVQIRAKIPVSDQAEVGYFLKNCRNRINKEIRSNCLWRRVDPYLDKEIKTGGTSSVLIENVEEFELSYIGPEKNSGEWTDIWDSQDNFTATTKNKFPSAVKIKLKVKTGFEKKDRSLEMTVVAPIFFTNNDIEDINKKSTANDK
;
A
#
# COMPACT_ATOMS: atom_id res chain seq x y z
N MET A 1 2.74 53.72 69.88
CA MET A 1 2.36 54.80 68.95
C MET A 1 2.07 54.18 67.59
N SER A 2 0.80 53.93 67.28
CA SER A 2 0.37 53.47 65.95
C SER A 2 0.32 54.68 65.03
N LYS A 3 1.29 54.82 64.11
CA LYS A 3 1.18 55.75 62.99
C LYS A 3 0.02 55.27 62.12
N GLY A 4 -1.07 56.04 62.06
CA GLY A 4 -2.21 55.75 61.19
C GLY A 4 -1.83 55.90 59.71
N PHE A 5 -2.50 55.15 58.84
CA PHE A 5 -2.33 55.26 57.39
C PHE A 5 -2.64 56.67 56.91
N THR A 6 -1.79 57.21 56.03
CA THR A 6 -2.05 58.50 55.41
C THR A 6 -3.10 58.33 54.30
N LEU A 7 -3.93 59.35 54.08
CA LEU A 7 -4.94 59.34 53.01
C LEU A 7 -4.30 59.08 51.62
N VAL A 8 -3.08 59.59 51.42
CA VAL A 8 -2.29 59.42 50.18
C VAL A 8 -1.92 57.95 49.96
N GLU A 9 -1.53 57.23 51.01
CA GLU A 9 -1.12 55.83 50.93
C GLU A 9 -2.29 54.91 50.56
N ILE A 10 -3.48 55.18 51.10
CA ILE A 10 -4.72 54.46 50.73
C ILE A 10 -5.08 54.71 49.27
N LEU A 11 -4.94 55.96 48.79
CA LEU A 11 -5.19 56.30 47.38
C LEU A 11 -4.22 55.58 46.43
N ILE A 12 -2.93 55.50 46.78
CA ILE A 12 -1.92 54.78 45.99
C ILE A 12 -2.23 53.27 45.99
N ALA A 13 -2.61 52.69 47.12
CA ALA A 13 -2.95 51.27 47.18
C ALA A 13 -4.16 50.92 46.31
N ILE A 14 -5.23 51.72 46.37
CA ILE A 14 -6.45 51.49 45.58
C ILE A 14 -6.17 51.67 44.08
N THR A 15 -5.38 52.67 43.69
CA THR A 15 -5.02 52.87 42.28
C THR A 15 -4.19 51.72 41.73
N ILE A 16 -3.13 51.29 42.43
CA ILE A 16 -2.33 50.13 42.01
C ILE A 16 -3.20 48.87 41.94
N PHE A 17 -4.05 48.64 42.94
CA PHE A 17 -4.95 47.49 42.97
C PHE A 17 -5.91 47.48 41.79
N ALA A 18 -6.49 48.63 41.43
CA ALA A 18 -7.35 48.76 40.27
C ALA A 18 -6.61 48.43 38.96
N PHE A 19 -5.39 48.96 38.78
CA PHE A 19 -4.56 48.66 37.61
C PHE A 19 -4.19 47.18 37.52
N VAL A 20 -3.74 46.56 38.62
CA VAL A 20 -3.40 45.13 38.66
C VAL A 20 -4.63 44.29 38.37
N SER A 21 -5.78 44.60 38.96
CA SER A 21 -7.03 43.87 38.72
C SER A 21 -7.44 43.91 37.25
N LEU A 22 -7.38 45.08 36.60
CA LEU A 22 -7.68 45.24 35.18
C LEU A 22 -6.67 44.50 34.29
N PHE A 23 -5.39 44.58 34.59
CA PHE A 23 -4.34 43.86 33.87
C PHE A 23 -4.54 42.34 33.96
N THR A 24 -4.87 41.84 35.16
CA THR A 24 -5.09 40.42 35.41
C THR A 24 -6.32 39.92 34.65
N ALA A 25 -7.43 40.68 34.68
CA ALA A 25 -8.64 40.35 33.95
C ALA A 25 -8.38 40.29 32.42
N ASN A 26 -7.62 41.23 31.87
CA ASN A 26 -7.23 41.21 30.46
C ASN A 26 -6.32 40.02 30.12
N SER A 27 -5.36 39.72 30.99
CA SER A 27 -4.44 38.58 30.82
C SER A 27 -5.19 37.25 30.81
N ILE A 28 -6.14 37.05 31.72
CA ILE A 28 -7.00 35.85 31.77
C ILE A 28 -7.85 35.74 30.50
N ARG A 29 -8.49 36.83 30.07
CA ARG A 29 -9.29 36.83 28.83
C ARG A 29 -8.46 36.47 27.60
N ASN A 30 -7.24 37.00 27.50
CA ASN A 30 -6.32 36.68 26.41
C ASN A 30 -5.86 35.22 26.48
N ALA A 31 -5.57 34.71 27.67
CA ALA A 31 -5.19 33.31 27.86
C ALA A 31 -6.31 32.35 27.45
N VAL A 32 -7.57 32.62 27.82
CA VAL A 32 -8.73 31.79 27.43
C VAL A 32 -8.93 31.79 25.92
N ARG A 33 -8.87 32.96 25.26
CA ARG A 33 -8.99 33.08 23.79
C ARG A 33 -7.84 32.37 23.08
N SER A 34 -6.62 32.50 23.60
CA SER A 34 -5.43 31.82 23.05
C SER A 34 -5.56 30.31 23.15
N ARG A 35 -5.99 29.78 24.32
CA ARG A 35 -6.23 28.35 24.52
C ARG A 35 -7.26 27.79 23.55
N SER A 36 -8.39 28.48 23.36
CA SER A 36 -9.42 28.07 22.41
C SER A 36 -8.87 27.97 20.99
N LYS A 37 -8.12 28.98 20.53
CA LYS A 37 -7.49 28.98 19.21
C LYS A 37 -6.47 27.85 19.05
N ILE A 38 -5.63 27.61 20.04
CA ILE A 38 -4.63 26.53 20.03
C ILE A 38 -5.32 25.17 19.97
N ASN A 39 -6.37 24.95 20.76
CA ASN A 39 -7.13 23.70 20.75
C ASN A 39 -7.70 23.42 19.36
N THR A 40 -8.34 24.39 18.70
CA THR A 40 -8.86 24.21 17.34
C THR A 40 -7.75 23.91 16.32
N GLN A 41 -6.58 24.54 16.46
CA GLN A 41 -5.44 24.22 15.59
C GLN A 41 -4.93 22.80 15.80
N ILE A 42 -4.91 22.33 17.05
CA ILE A 42 -4.54 20.95 17.39
C ILE A 42 -5.56 19.98 16.81
N GLU A 43 -6.86 20.22 17.03
CA GLU A 43 -7.96 19.37 16.53
C GLU A 43 -7.89 19.21 15.01
N ASN A 44 -7.78 20.32 14.26
CA ASN A 44 -7.68 20.28 12.80
C ASN A 44 -6.45 19.52 12.30
N SER A 45 -5.31 19.64 12.98
CA SER A 45 -4.09 18.88 12.62
C SER A 45 -4.21 17.40 12.98
N SER A 46 -4.86 17.08 14.10
CA SER A 46 -5.11 15.70 14.53
C SER A 46 -6.03 14.98 13.55
N GLU A 47 -7.11 15.62 13.08
CA GLU A 47 -8.03 15.02 12.10
C GLU A 47 -7.30 14.61 10.81
N LEU A 48 -6.47 15.51 10.26
CA LEU A 48 -5.65 15.22 9.07
C LEU A 48 -4.64 14.08 9.32
N ARG A 49 -3.97 14.09 10.48
CA ARG A 49 -3.02 13.04 10.87
C ARG A 49 -3.69 11.68 11.02
N ASP A 50 -4.86 11.65 11.64
CA ASP A 50 -5.58 10.41 11.88
C ASP A 50 -6.12 9.83 10.57
N ALA A 51 -6.59 10.68 9.65
CA ALA A 51 -6.93 10.26 8.28
C ALA A 51 -5.71 9.64 7.57
N LEU A 52 -4.56 10.32 7.58
CA LEU A 52 -3.34 9.79 6.96
C LEU A 52 -2.86 8.48 7.61
N LYS A 53 -2.97 8.33 8.94
CA LYS A 53 -2.62 7.08 9.64
C LYS A 53 -3.49 5.91 9.21
N VAL A 54 -4.77 6.12 8.94
CA VAL A 54 -5.65 5.05 8.44
C VAL A 54 -5.18 4.59 7.05
N ILE A 55 -4.89 5.54 6.16
CA ILE A 55 -4.36 5.24 4.82
C ILE A 55 -3.02 4.52 4.91
N GLU A 56 -2.11 5.05 5.74
CA GLU A 56 -0.79 4.48 5.98
C GLU A 56 -0.89 3.05 6.53
N ALA A 57 -1.77 2.79 7.50
CA ALA A 57 -1.96 1.46 8.07
C ALA A 57 -2.47 0.45 7.03
N ASP A 58 -3.37 0.87 6.12
CA ASP A 58 -3.84 0.02 5.04
C ASP A 58 -2.72 -0.27 4.02
N VAL A 59 -1.99 0.77 3.59
CA VAL A 59 -0.90 0.67 2.61
C VAL A 59 0.24 -0.19 3.16
N ASN A 60 0.62 -0.01 4.43
CA ASN A 60 1.70 -0.77 5.07
C ASN A 60 1.43 -2.29 5.05
N LYS A 61 0.15 -2.67 5.13
CA LYS A 61 -0.31 -4.06 5.08
C LYS A 61 -0.85 -4.47 3.71
N ALA A 62 -0.64 -3.66 2.68
CA ALA A 62 -0.96 -4.07 1.33
C ALA A 62 -0.13 -5.31 0.98
N PHE A 63 -0.77 -6.29 0.36
CA PHE A 63 -0.13 -7.57 0.07
C PHE A 63 -0.56 -8.09 -1.29
N ASN A 64 0.38 -8.81 -1.92
CA ASN A 64 0.13 -9.58 -3.13
C ASN A 64 0.34 -11.06 -2.83
N TYR A 65 -0.72 -11.84 -2.98
CA TYR A 65 -0.72 -13.29 -2.80
C TYR A 65 0.09 -13.97 -3.90
N HIS A 66 1.00 -14.85 -3.48
CA HIS A 66 1.82 -15.66 -4.35
C HIS A 66 1.88 -17.09 -3.81
N ASP A 67 1.45 -18.07 -4.62
CA ASP A 67 1.45 -19.47 -4.24
C ASP A 67 2.85 -20.10 -4.46
N TYR A 68 3.68 -20.00 -3.42
CA TYR A 68 5.03 -20.57 -3.44
C TYR A 68 5.05 -22.09 -3.60
N HIS A 69 3.97 -22.81 -3.27
CA HIS A 69 3.94 -24.26 -3.39
C HIS A 69 3.86 -24.70 -4.85
N VAL A 70 3.05 -24.02 -5.66
CA VAL A 70 2.96 -24.29 -7.09
C VAL A 70 4.28 -23.95 -7.76
N ASP A 71 4.88 -22.82 -7.40
CA ASP A 71 6.15 -22.36 -7.95
C ASP A 71 7.30 -23.29 -7.58
N LEU A 72 7.44 -23.66 -6.31
CA LEU A 72 8.44 -24.61 -5.84
C LEU A 72 8.24 -25.99 -6.47
N TYR A 73 7.00 -26.46 -6.60
CA TYR A 73 6.70 -27.70 -7.28
C TYR A 73 7.17 -27.66 -8.74
N ASN A 74 6.80 -26.60 -9.47
CA ASN A 74 7.16 -26.43 -10.87
C ASN A 74 8.69 -26.30 -11.05
N LEU A 75 9.39 -25.59 -10.17
CA LEU A 75 10.86 -25.51 -10.13
C LEU A 75 11.50 -26.88 -9.88
N ALA A 76 11.02 -27.62 -8.88
CA ALA A 76 11.52 -28.96 -8.57
C ALA A 76 11.30 -29.94 -9.73
N GLN A 77 10.19 -29.84 -10.47
CA GLN A 77 9.97 -30.65 -11.67
C GLN A 77 10.91 -30.28 -12.81
N LYS A 78 11.17 -28.98 -13.03
CA LYS A 78 12.16 -28.52 -14.01
C LYS A 78 13.55 -29.07 -13.70
N GLU A 79 14.01 -28.96 -12.45
CA GLU A 79 15.30 -29.53 -12.04
C GLU A 79 15.36 -31.05 -12.24
N ARG A 80 14.30 -31.78 -11.87
CA ARG A 80 14.25 -33.23 -12.09
C ARG A 80 14.33 -33.58 -13.57
N ALA A 81 13.65 -32.84 -14.43
CA ALA A 81 13.72 -33.02 -15.88
C ALA A 81 15.13 -32.73 -16.42
N GLU A 82 15.81 -31.69 -15.93
CA GLU A 82 17.19 -31.38 -16.29
C GLU A 82 18.17 -32.46 -15.81
N ARG A 83 18.02 -32.95 -14.57
CA ARG A 83 18.82 -34.07 -14.05
C ARG A 83 18.61 -35.35 -14.87
N LYS A 84 17.37 -35.63 -15.31
CA LYS A 84 17.09 -36.75 -16.23
C LYS A 84 17.77 -36.56 -17.59
N LYS A 85 17.72 -35.36 -18.18
CA LYS A 85 18.43 -35.03 -19.44
C LYS A 85 19.95 -35.18 -19.32
N LYS A 86 20.53 -34.83 -18.16
CA LYS A 86 21.96 -34.99 -17.88
C LYS A 86 22.38 -36.46 -17.68
N LYS A 87 21.53 -37.29 -17.06
CA LYS A 87 21.79 -38.73 -16.86
C LYS A 87 21.68 -39.54 -18.16
N ASN A 88 20.76 -39.17 -19.06
CA ASN A 88 20.60 -39.79 -20.38
C ASN A 88 20.79 -38.72 -21.47
N PRO A 89 22.04 -38.40 -21.87
CA PRO A 89 22.26 -37.48 -22.97
C PRO A 89 21.66 -38.05 -24.27
N PRO A 90 21.06 -37.21 -25.13
CA PRO A 90 20.47 -37.68 -26.38
C PRO A 90 21.53 -38.38 -27.25
N LYS A 91 21.25 -39.61 -27.69
CA LYS A 91 22.07 -40.31 -28.70
C LYS A 91 22.16 -39.41 -29.93
N LYS A 92 23.38 -39.06 -30.37
CA LYS A 92 23.62 -38.31 -31.61
C LYS A 92 22.95 -39.06 -32.79
N PRO A 93 22.40 -38.35 -33.79
CA PRO A 93 21.86 -39.00 -34.98
C PRO A 93 22.98 -39.76 -35.67
N LYS A 94 22.77 -41.05 -35.98
CA LYS A 94 23.64 -41.78 -36.91
C LYS A 94 23.39 -41.17 -38.29
N THR A 95 24.42 -40.58 -38.87
CA THR A 95 24.43 -40.15 -40.28
C THR A 95 24.28 -41.39 -41.15
N GLU A 96 23.24 -41.42 -41.98
CA GLU A 96 23.08 -42.42 -43.04
C GLU A 96 24.11 -42.15 -44.14
N GLY A 97 24.92 -43.16 -44.43
CA GLY A 97 25.85 -43.22 -45.54
C GLY A 97 26.07 -44.70 -45.88
N GLN A 98 25.40 -45.13 -46.95
CA GLN A 98 25.58 -46.35 -47.74
C GLN A 98 27.07 -46.50 -48.11
N ASP A 99 27.76 -47.66 -48.03
CA ASP A 99 27.55 -48.86 -48.84
C ASP A 99 28.36 -50.09 -48.33
N ASP A 100 27.77 -51.26 -48.57
CA ASP A 100 28.32 -52.60 -48.84
C ASP A 100 29.29 -53.42 -47.93
N SER A 101 28.80 -54.65 -47.67
CA SER A 101 29.48 -55.95 -47.60
C SER A 101 30.28 -56.35 -46.35
N ALA A 102 29.65 -57.13 -45.46
CA ALA A 102 30.09 -58.47 -45.04
C ALA A 102 29.28 -58.98 -43.83
N VAL A 103 28.72 -60.20 -43.95
CA VAL A 103 28.04 -60.93 -42.86
C VAL A 103 29.09 -61.62 -41.98
N PRO A 104 29.04 -61.47 -40.63
CA PRO A 104 29.00 -62.67 -39.76
C PRO A 104 28.17 -62.48 -38.45
N PRO A 105 28.11 -63.48 -37.54
CA PRO A 105 26.98 -64.37 -37.17
C PRO A 105 26.03 -63.80 -36.07
N PRO A 106 24.93 -64.49 -35.70
CA PRO A 106 23.88 -63.89 -34.86
C PRO A 106 24.33 -63.76 -33.40
N VAL A 107 24.42 -62.52 -32.92
CA VAL A 107 24.55 -62.20 -31.50
C VAL A 107 23.15 -62.22 -30.87
N PRO A 108 22.95 -62.84 -29.70
CA PRO A 108 21.64 -62.84 -29.04
C PRO A 108 21.20 -61.41 -28.75
N THR A 109 19.97 -61.08 -29.17
CA THR A 109 19.34 -59.78 -28.91
C THR A 109 19.32 -59.51 -27.41
N PRO A 110 19.81 -58.36 -26.94
CA PRO A 110 19.60 -57.94 -25.55
C PRO A 110 18.09 -57.86 -25.28
N PRO A 111 17.63 -58.07 -24.03
CA PRO A 111 16.22 -57.93 -23.71
C PRO A 111 15.76 -56.54 -24.13
N VAL A 112 14.69 -56.49 -24.93
CA VAL A 112 13.99 -55.24 -25.26
C VAL A 112 13.51 -54.67 -23.95
N ASP A 113 14.11 -53.55 -23.53
CA ASP A 113 13.69 -52.79 -22.36
C ASP A 113 12.20 -52.42 -22.56
N PRO A 114 11.26 -52.96 -21.77
CA PRO A 114 9.82 -52.81 -22.00
C PRO A 114 9.32 -51.37 -21.80
N GLU A 115 10.20 -50.43 -21.49
CA GLU A 115 9.89 -49.00 -21.37
C GLU A 115 10.15 -48.16 -22.62
N ALA A 116 10.68 -48.74 -23.71
CA ALA A 116 11.01 -48.02 -24.95
C ALA A 116 9.80 -47.52 -25.78
N GLY A 117 8.60 -47.45 -25.20
CA GLY A 117 7.38 -47.01 -25.87
C GLY A 117 6.39 -46.21 -25.01
N LYS A 118 6.71 -45.90 -23.74
CA LYS A 118 5.84 -45.01 -22.97
C LYS A 118 6.05 -43.57 -23.45
N PRO A 119 4.96 -42.82 -23.77
CA PRO A 119 5.07 -41.39 -24.03
C PRO A 119 5.88 -40.74 -22.91
N LYS A 120 6.79 -39.81 -23.24
CA LYS A 120 7.45 -38.97 -22.23
C LYS A 120 6.34 -38.36 -21.38
N GLU A 121 6.17 -38.87 -20.17
CA GLU A 121 5.20 -38.35 -19.23
C GLU A 121 5.71 -36.96 -18.84
N GLU A 122 5.27 -35.94 -19.59
CA GLU A 122 5.44 -34.56 -19.21
C GLU A 122 4.80 -34.41 -17.84
N ILE A 123 5.63 -34.24 -16.82
CA ILE A 123 5.17 -34.17 -15.45
C ILE A 123 4.21 -32.99 -15.38
N PRO A 124 2.93 -33.18 -15.00
CA PRO A 124 1.92 -32.15 -15.13
C PRO A 124 2.31 -30.95 -14.28
N GLN A 125 2.58 -29.81 -14.95
CA GLN A 125 2.78 -28.53 -14.29
C GLN A 125 1.49 -28.16 -13.59
N ARG A 126 1.58 -27.76 -12.32
CA ARG A 126 0.41 -27.27 -11.59
C ARG A 126 0.09 -25.88 -12.12
N LYS A 127 -1.18 -25.67 -12.52
CA LYS A 127 -1.67 -24.34 -12.86
C LYS A 127 -1.74 -23.51 -11.58
N THR A 128 -1.25 -22.28 -11.63
CA THR A 128 -1.42 -21.32 -10.54
C THR A 128 -2.90 -20.98 -10.39
N PRO A 129 -3.43 -20.90 -9.16
CA PRO A 129 -4.77 -20.41 -8.94
C PRO A 129 -4.88 -18.95 -9.42
N PRO A 130 -6.09 -18.48 -9.78
CA PRO A 130 -6.30 -17.07 -10.11
C PRO A 130 -5.88 -16.18 -8.94
N ASN A 131 -5.11 -15.15 -9.22
CA ASN A 131 -4.73 -14.14 -8.24
C ASN A 131 -5.82 -13.06 -8.18
N TYR A 132 -6.38 -12.82 -7.00
CA TYR A 132 -7.37 -11.76 -6.72
C TYR A 132 -6.75 -10.57 -5.98
N THR A 133 -5.45 -10.61 -5.72
CA THR A 133 -4.71 -9.53 -5.05
C THR A 133 -4.03 -8.65 -6.06
N HIS A 134 -4.44 -7.38 -6.07
CA HIS A 134 -3.96 -6.40 -7.03
C HIS A 134 -3.78 -5.06 -6.35
N PHE A 135 -2.96 -4.21 -6.96
CA PHE A 135 -2.81 -2.81 -6.61
C PHE A 135 -3.08 -1.98 -7.86
N LYS A 136 -4.05 -1.07 -7.78
CA LYS A 136 -4.43 -0.18 -8.87
C LYS A 136 -4.55 1.24 -8.35
N GLY A 137 -3.60 2.08 -8.73
CA GLY A 137 -3.48 3.46 -8.31
C GLY A 137 -3.39 4.42 -9.49
N THR A 138 -4.09 5.54 -9.39
CA THR A 138 -3.91 6.75 -10.19
C THR A 138 -3.51 7.89 -9.25
N LYS A 139 -3.40 9.12 -9.78
CA LYS A 139 -3.04 10.30 -8.99
C LYS A 139 -4.05 10.65 -7.89
N GLU A 140 -5.32 10.31 -8.07
CA GLU A 140 -6.42 10.75 -7.18
C GLU A 140 -7.25 9.58 -6.60
N GLU A 141 -6.96 8.35 -7.03
CA GLU A 141 -7.69 7.16 -6.61
C GLU A 141 -6.71 5.99 -6.45
N MET A 142 -6.87 5.21 -5.39
CA MET A 142 -6.19 3.92 -5.30
C MET A 142 -7.10 2.84 -4.75
N ASN A 143 -6.97 1.63 -5.27
CA ASN A 143 -7.64 0.44 -4.79
C ASN A 143 -6.63 -0.70 -4.71
N PHE A 144 -6.59 -1.40 -3.59
CA PHE A 144 -5.62 -2.45 -3.35
C PHE A 144 -6.09 -3.46 -2.30
N THR A 145 -5.47 -4.63 -2.28
CA THR A 145 -5.68 -5.66 -1.27
C THR A 145 -4.78 -5.46 -0.06
N THR A 146 -5.35 -5.56 1.15
CA THR A 146 -4.66 -5.34 2.42
C THR A 146 -5.03 -6.38 3.48
N LEU A 147 -4.10 -6.65 4.41
CA LEU A 147 -4.32 -7.43 5.63
C LEU A 147 -4.82 -6.56 6.80
N ASN A 148 -5.24 -5.33 6.54
CA ASN A 148 -5.71 -4.39 7.57
C ASN A 148 -7.24 -4.39 7.75
N ASN A 149 -7.89 -5.55 7.65
CA ASN A 149 -9.30 -5.68 7.97
C ASN A 149 -9.49 -6.12 9.43
N VAL A 150 -10.45 -5.51 10.12
CA VAL A 150 -10.80 -5.86 11.50
C VAL A 150 -12.28 -6.16 11.61
N GLN A 151 -12.61 -7.19 12.37
CA GLN A 151 -14.00 -7.55 12.63
C GLN A 151 -14.66 -6.53 13.57
N ILE A 152 -15.50 -5.65 13.00
CA ILE A 152 -16.24 -4.63 13.79
C ILE A 152 -17.50 -5.23 14.44
N ARG A 153 -18.08 -6.30 13.87
CA ARG A 153 -19.32 -6.93 14.35
C ARG A 153 -19.09 -8.40 14.66
N ALA A 154 -19.57 -8.83 15.83
CA ALA A 154 -19.49 -10.22 16.26
C ALA A 154 -20.20 -11.18 15.30
N LYS A 155 -19.64 -12.38 15.12
CA LYS A 155 -20.21 -13.51 14.35
C LYS A 155 -20.35 -13.32 12.84
N ILE A 156 -19.70 -12.31 12.25
CA ILE A 156 -19.53 -12.25 10.79
C ILE A 156 -18.24 -12.99 10.40
N PRO A 157 -18.26 -13.94 9.47
CA PRO A 157 -17.06 -14.61 8.98
C PRO A 157 -16.29 -13.68 8.05
N VAL A 158 -15.51 -12.77 8.62
CA VAL A 158 -14.61 -11.88 7.88
C VAL A 158 -13.16 -12.31 8.09
N SER A 159 -12.38 -12.24 7.03
CA SER A 159 -10.93 -12.42 7.08
C SER A 159 -10.24 -11.12 7.52
N ASP A 160 -8.95 -11.20 7.85
CA ASP A 160 -8.05 -10.05 7.95
C ASP A 160 -7.75 -9.42 6.58
N GLN A 161 -7.99 -10.17 5.51
CA GLN A 161 -7.95 -9.72 4.12
C GLN A 161 -9.17 -8.86 3.78
N ALA A 162 -8.93 -7.77 3.06
CA ALA A 162 -9.96 -6.95 2.44
C ALA A 162 -9.41 -6.22 1.21
N GLU A 163 -10.33 -5.77 0.36
CA GLU A 163 -10.05 -4.73 -0.62
C GLU A 163 -10.35 -3.37 -0.02
N VAL A 164 -9.43 -2.43 -0.18
CA VAL A 164 -9.62 -1.05 0.26
C VAL A 164 -9.48 -0.12 -0.92
N GLY A 165 -10.37 0.87 -0.98
CA GLY A 165 -10.37 1.93 -1.98
C GLY A 165 -10.37 3.32 -1.37
N TYR A 166 -9.62 4.24 -1.96
CA TYR A 166 -9.57 5.65 -1.61
C TYR A 166 -9.90 6.50 -2.82
N PHE A 167 -10.88 7.39 -2.69
CA PHE A 167 -11.29 8.28 -3.77
C PHE A 167 -11.95 9.55 -3.24
N LEU A 168 -11.91 10.61 -4.05
CA LEU A 168 -12.63 11.85 -3.77
C LEU A 168 -14.09 11.75 -4.24
N LYS A 169 -15.01 12.14 -3.36
CA LYS A 169 -16.43 12.28 -3.71
C LYS A 169 -17.08 13.35 -2.85
N ASN A 170 -17.96 14.13 -3.47
CA ASN A 170 -18.74 15.16 -2.79
C ASN A 170 -19.55 14.56 -1.62
N CYS A 171 -19.46 15.21 -0.45
CA CYS A 171 -20.27 14.87 0.72
C CYS A 171 -20.88 16.11 1.35
N ARG A 172 -21.89 15.90 2.22
CA ARG A 172 -22.49 16.96 3.04
C ARG A 172 -21.76 16.99 4.36
N ASN A 173 -21.43 18.19 4.84
CA ASN A 173 -20.74 18.35 6.12
C ASN A 173 -21.58 17.78 7.28
N ARG A 174 -20.91 17.14 8.24
CA ARG A 174 -21.56 16.52 9.42
C ARG A 174 -22.30 17.52 10.31
N ILE A 175 -21.75 18.72 10.47
CA ILE A 175 -22.28 19.77 11.35
C ILE A 175 -23.35 20.57 10.61
N ASN A 176 -23.04 21.06 9.41
CA ASN A 176 -23.98 21.83 8.59
C ASN A 176 -24.28 21.13 7.26
N LYS A 177 -25.44 20.46 7.20
CA LYS A 177 -25.86 19.65 6.04
C LYS A 177 -26.10 20.45 4.76
N GLU A 178 -26.19 21.77 4.82
CA GLU A 178 -26.32 22.64 3.65
C GLU A 178 -24.99 22.85 2.93
N ILE A 179 -23.88 22.74 3.66
CA ILE A 179 -22.54 22.89 3.11
C ILE A 179 -22.14 21.59 2.41
N ARG A 180 -21.80 21.71 1.13
CA ARG A 180 -21.21 20.64 0.33
C ARG A 180 -19.71 20.86 0.22
N SER A 181 -18.95 19.78 0.35
CA SER A 181 -17.51 19.78 0.21
C SER A 181 -17.04 18.51 -0.50
N ASN A 182 -15.84 18.55 -1.07
CA ASN A 182 -15.13 17.34 -1.45
C ASN A 182 -14.65 16.61 -0.19
N CYS A 183 -14.83 15.30 -0.16
CA CYS A 183 -14.47 14.47 0.97
C CYS A 183 -13.67 13.27 0.48
N LEU A 184 -12.70 12.83 1.27
CA LEU A 184 -11.97 11.60 1.00
C LEU A 184 -12.78 10.44 1.57
N TRP A 185 -13.11 9.50 0.70
CA TRP A 185 -13.85 8.30 1.08
C TRP A 185 -12.90 7.12 1.16
N ARG A 186 -13.12 6.28 2.19
CA ARG A 186 -12.52 4.97 2.32
C ARG A 186 -13.59 3.91 2.05
N ARG A 187 -13.37 3.06 1.06
CA ARG A 187 -14.16 1.86 0.74
C ARG A 187 -13.47 0.64 1.33
N VAL A 188 -14.26 -0.30 1.86
CA VAL A 188 -13.77 -1.60 2.32
C VAL A 188 -14.69 -2.69 1.83
N ASP A 189 -14.16 -3.65 1.07
CA ASP A 189 -14.81 -4.93 0.80
C ASP A 189 -14.10 -6.04 1.58
N PRO A 190 -14.79 -6.72 2.52
CA PRO A 190 -14.18 -7.84 3.25
C PRO A 190 -13.96 -9.09 2.40
N TYR A 191 -14.40 -9.10 1.13
CA TYR A 191 -14.20 -10.21 0.20
C TYR A 191 -13.27 -9.80 -0.93
N LEU A 192 -12.39 -10.71 -1.34
CA LEU A 192 -11.51 -10.52 -2.50
C LEU A 192 -12.20 -11.04 -3.75
N ASP A 193 -12.33 -10.19 -4.77
CA ASP A 193 -12.88 -10.58 -6.05
C ASP A 193 -12.00 -10.09 -7.23
N LYS A 194 -12.53 -10.11 -8.45
CA LYS A 194 -11.78 -9.69 -9.65
C LYS A 194 -11.85 -8.18 -9.89
N GLU A 195 -12.85 -7.52 -9.34
CA GLU A 195 -13.24 -6.15 -9.60
C GLU A 195 -12.90 -5.25 -8.40
N ILE A 196 -11.60 -4.99 -8.24
CA ILE A 196 -11.04 -4.26 -7.09
C ILE A 196 -11.60 -2.84 -6.82
N LYS A 197 -12.39 -2.29 -7.74
CA LYS A 197 -12.98 -0.94 -7.60
C LYS A 197 -14.42 -0.97 -7.07
N THR A 198 -15.09 -2.11 -7.12
CA THR A 198 -16.53 -2.23 -6.87
C THR A 198 -16.81 -3.02 -5.60
N GLY A 199 -18.04 -2.91 -5.10
CA GLY A 199 -18.45 -3.60 -3.87
C GLY A 199 -18.04 -2.87 -2.58
N GLY A 200 -18.17 -3.58 -1.47
CA GLY A 200 -17.84 -3.08 -0.15
C GLY A 200 -18.74 -1.95 0.38
N THR A 201 -18.30 -1.35 1.49
CA THR A 201 -18.95 -0.21 2.14
C THR A 201 -18.02 0.99 2.14
N SER A 202 -18.53 2.17 1.77
CA SER A 202 -17.77 3.43 1.79
C SER A 202 -18.16 4.31 2.96
N SER A 203 -17.16 4.89 3.63
CA SER A 203 -17.32 5.88 4.69
C SER A 203 -16.45 7.10 4.45
N VAL A 204 -16.92 8.28 4.87
CA VAL A 204 -16.13 9.52 4.83
C VAL A 204 -15.00 9.42 5.85
N LEU A 205 -13.76 9.52 5.37
CA LEU A 205 -12.57 9.54 6.21
C LEU A 205 -12.28 10.95 6.71
N ILE A 206 -12.32 11.95 5.81
CA ILE A 206 -12.09 13.36 6.14
C ILE A 206 -12.86 14.27 5.17
N GLU A 207 -13.32 15.41 5.68
CA GLU A 207 -14.10 16.42 4.94
C GLU A 207 -13.22 17.59 4.47
N ASN A 208 -13.79 18.47 3.64
CA ASN A 208 -13.13 19.70 3.17
C ASN A 208 -11.78 19.47 2.48
N VAL A 209 -11.68 18.42 1.66
CA VAL A 209 -10.46 18.09 0.93
C VAL A 209 -10.30 19.02 -0.27
N GLU A 210 -9.20 19.75 -0.31
CA GLU A 210 -8.82 20.60 -1.45
C GLU A 210 -7.99 19.81 -2.46
N GLU A 211 -7.08 18.96 -1.98
CA GLU A 211 -6.12 18.24 -2.81
C GLU A 211 -5.83 16.86 -2.20
N PHE A 212 -5.85 15.83 -3.05
CA PHE A 212 -5.43 14.48 -2.71
C PHE A 212 -4.57 13.97 -3.86
N GLU A 213 -3.27 13.84 -3.63
CA GLU A 213 -2.32 13.37 -4.62
C GLU A 213 -1.62 12.10 -4.13
N LEU A 214 -1.52 11.14 -5.04
CA LEU A 214 -0.86 9.86 -4.84
C LEU A 214 0.27 9.72 -5.85
N SER A 215 1.42 9.27 -5.36
CA SER A 215 2.54 8.87 -6.21
C SER A 215 3.13 7.55 -5.72
N TYR A 216 3.65 6.76 -6.65
CA TYR A 216 4.09 5.39 -6.42
C TYR A 216 5.57 5.25 -6.77
N ILE A 217 6.29 4.42 -6.03
CA ILE A 217 7.67 4.04 -6.35
C ILE A 217 7.80 2.52 -6.39
N GLY A 218 8.48 1.99 -7.40
CA GLY A 218 8.67 0.55 -7.59
C GLY A 218 9.94 -0.01 -6.94
N PRO A 219 10.20 -1.32 -7.09
CA PRO A 219 11.42 -1.97 -6.60
C PRO A 219 12.65 -1.74 -7.49
N GLU A 220 12.52 -1.06 -8.63
CA GLU A 220 13.62 -0.85 -9.57
C GLU A 220 14.63 0.19 -9.02
N LYS A 221 15.86 -0.26 -8.71
CA LYS A 221 16.92 0.55 -8.05
C LYS A 221 17.30 1.86 -8.75
N ASN A 222 17.04 2.03 -10.06
CA ASN A 222 17.65 3.11 -10.85
C ASN A 222 16.69 4.22 -11.31
N SER A 223 15.38 4.12 -11.11
CA SER A 223 14.53 5.26 -11.43
C SER A 223 14.47 6.23 -10.26
N GLY A 224 14.22 5.77 -9.02
CA GLY A 224 13.92 6.69 -7.90
C GLY A 224 12.76 7.65 -8.20
N GLU A 225 12.11 7.43 -9.34
CA GLU A 225 11.16 8.32 -9.98
C GLU A 225 9.80 7.89 -9.50
N TRP A 226 9.10 8.87 -8.96
CA TRP A 226 7.72 8.71 -8.54
C TRP A 226 6.84 8.69 -9.79
N THR A 227 5.99 7.69 -9.90
CA THR A 227 4.98 7.61 -10.97
C THR A 227 3.61 7.94 -10.41
N ASP A 228 2.75 8.55 -11.21
CA ASP A 228 1.37 8.90 -10.79
C ASP A 228 0.37 7.76 -11.05
N ILE A 229 0.81 6.70 -11.71
CA ILE A 229 -0.01 5.55 -12.07
C ILE A 229 0.74 4.28 -11.68
N TRP A 230 0.01 3.34 -11.08
CA TRP A 230 0.47 1.99 -10.81
C TRP A 230 -0.64 0.99 -11.11
N ASP A 231 -0.36 -0.01 -11.94
CA ASP A 231 -1.29 -1.11 -12.20
C ASP A 231 -0.53 -2.43 -12.13
N SER A 232 -0.85 -3.24 -11.12
CA SER A 232 -0.31 -4.59 -10.95
C SER A 232 -0.95 -5.63 -11.88
N GLN A 233 -2.05 -5.27 -12.56
CA GLN A 233 -2.71 -6.12 -13.55
C GLN A 233 -2.04 -5.97 -14.94
N ASP A 234 -2.38 -6.89 -15.84
CA ASP A 234 -1.69 -7.14 -17.12
C ASP A 234 -1.72 -5.99 -18.15
N ASN A 235 -2.30 -4.83 -17.83
CA ASN A 235 -2.72 -3.86 -18.83
C ASN A 235 -1.74 -2.73 -19.13
N PHE A 236 -0.70 -2.49 -18.31
CA PHE A 236 0.08 -1.24 -18.43
C PHE A 236 1.55 -1.42 -18.82
N THR A 237 2.37 -2.15 -18.05
CA THR A 237 3.81 -2.31 -18.37
C THR A 237 4.36 -3.62 -17.80
N ALA A 238 5.26 -4.28 -18.54
CA ALA A 238 5.90 -5.52 -18.09
C ALA A 238 6.65 -5.39 -16.75
N THR A 239 6.98 -4.15 -16.35
CA THR A 239 7.68 -3.81 -15.11
C THR A 239 6.77 -3.77 -13.87
N THR A 240 5.47 -3.47 -14.02
CA THR A 240 4.51 -3.39 -12.89
C THR A 240 3.65 -4.64 -12.76
N LYS A 241 3.60 -5.48 -13.80
CA LYS A 241 2.82 -6.72 -13.83
C LYS A 241 3.16 -7.62 -12.64
N ASN A 242 2.15 -7.99 -11.86
CA ASN A 242 2.25 -8.80 -10.67
C ASN A 242 3.26 -8.25 -9.63
N LYS A 243 3.51 -6.94 -9.62
CA LYS A 243 4.40 -6.27 -8.66
C LYS A 243 3.65 -5.17 -7.93
N PHE A 244 3.84 -5.07 -6.62
CA PHE A 244 3.30 -3.98 -5.82
C PHE A 244 4.34 -2.85 -5.73
N PRO A 245 3.90 -1.59 -5.55
CA PRO A 245 4.86 -0.51 -5.32
C PRO A 245 5.60 -0.76 -3.99
N SER A 246 6.83 -0.30 -3.89
CA SER A 246 7.61 -0.35 -2.65
C SER A 246 7.10 0.64 -1.61
N ALA A 247 6.60 1.80 -2.06
CA ALA A 247 5.97 2.80 -1.20
C ALA A 247 4.97 3.66 -1.98
N VAL A 248 4.05 4.28 -1.22
CA VAL A 248 3.08 5.25 -1.74
C VAL A 248 3.30 6.57 -1.01
N LYS A 249 3.51 7.64 -1.77
CA LYS A 249 3.51 9.01 -1.24
C LYS A 249 2.09 9.54 -1.32
N ILE A 250 1.57 9.93 -0.16
CA ILE A 250 0.21 10.41 0.01
C ILE A 250 0.30 11.87 0.46
N LYS A 251 -0.18 12.77 -0.37
CA LYS A 251 -0.29 14.20 -0.06
C LYS A 251 -1.75 14.55 0.08
N LEU A 252 -2.11 15.16 1.22
CA LEU A 252 -3.48 15.52 1.53
C LEU A 252 -3.52 16.96 2.04
N LYS A 253 -4.34 17.78 1.39
CA LYS A 253 -4.59 19.17 1.74
C LYS A 253 -6.05 19.37 2.06
N VAL A 254 -6.33 19.92 3.23
CA VAL A 254 -7.68 20.18 3.74
C VAL A 254 -7.87 21.62 4.12
N LYS A 255 -9.05 22.15 3.86
CA LYS A 255 -9.44 23.50 4.26
C LYS A 255 -9.84 23.50 5.74
N THR A 256 -9.16 24.32 6.52
CA THR A 256 -9.43 24.54 7.94
C THR A 256 -10.05 25.91 8.16
N GLY A 257 -11.34 25.93 8.54
CA GLY A 257 -12.06 27.13 8.94
C GLY A 257 -13.35 27.38 8.15
N PHE A 258 -14.40 27.74 8.88
CA PHE A 258 -15.68 28.21 8.35
C PHE A 258 -15.77 29.75 8.31
N GLU A 259 -14.82 30.48 8.92
CA GLU A 259 -14.86 31.95 9.00
C GLU A 259 -13.61 32.63 8.43
N LYS A 260 -13.82 33.31 7.29
CA LYS A 260 -13.11 34.47 6.68
C LYS A 260 -11.60 34.44 6.45
N LYS A 261 -10.84 33.47 6.94
CA LYS A 261 -9.46 33.25 6.48
C LYS A 261 -9.28 31.78 6.18
N ASP A 262 -9.50 31.42 4.92
CA ASP A 262 -9.22 30.08 4.37
C ASP A 262 -7.77 29.72 4.72
N ARG A 263 -7.60 28.87 5.72
CA ARG A 263 -6.30 28.30 6.06
C ARG A 263 -6.32 26.86 5.61
N SER A 264 -5.49 26.48 4.66
CA SER A 264 -5.30 25.09 4.32
C SER A 264 -4.26 24.45 5.24
N LEU A 265 -4.49 23.22 5.68
CA LEU A 265 -3.45 22.36 6.24
C LEU A 265 -3.07 21.32 5.19
N GLU A 266 -1.77 21.15 5.01
CA GLU A 266 -1.20 20.18 4.07
C GLU A 266 -0.26 19.26 4.84
N MET A 267 -0.39 17.96 4.58
CA MET A 267 0.52 16.96 5.11
C MET A 267 0.84 15.93 4.03
N THR A 268 2.09 15.47 4.03
CA THR A 268 2.58 14.41 3.15
C THR A 268 3.16 13.28 3.99
N VAL A 269 2.78 12.05 3.67
CA VAL A 269 3.31 10.83 4.29
C VAL A 269 3.81 9.90 3.18
N VAL A 270 4.90 9.18 3.44
CA VAL A 270 5.38 8.10 2.58
C VAL A 270 5.15 6.78 3.30
N ALA A 271 4.20 6.00 2.82
CA ALA A 271 3.81 4.72 3.40
C ALA A 271 4.52 3.57 2.66
N PRO A 272 5.47 2.85 3.29
CA PRO A 272 6.14 1.70 2.67
C PRO A 272 5.24 0.47 2.68
N ILE A 273 5.27 -0.35 1.62
CA ILE A 273 4.54 -1.62 1.57
C ILE A 273 5.47 -2.74 2.05
N PHE A 274 5.11 -3.40 3.16
CA PHE A 274 5.98 -4.41 3.76
C PHE A 274 5.85 -5.81 3.16
N PHE A 275 4.67 -6.15 2.62
CA PHE A 275 4.37 -7.50 2.11
C PHE A 275 4.30 -7.54 0.58
N THR A 276 5.31 -6.96 -0.09
CA THR A 276 5.41 -7.05 -1.54
C THR A 276 5.83 -8.46 -1.98
N ASN A 277 5.35 -8.90 -3.13
CA ASN A 277 5.78 -10.15 -3.78
C ASN A 277 6.94 -9.92 -4.78
N ASN A 278 7.66 -8.81 -4.63
CA ASN A 278 8.74 -8.43 -5.54
C ASN A 278 9.97 -9.31 -5.25
N ASP A 279 10.55 -9.93 -6.28
CA ASP A 279 11.70 -10.81 -6.12
C ASP A 279 12.91 -10.10 -5.50
N ILE A 280 13.50 -10.70 -4.45
CA ILE A 280 14.78 -10.22 -3.87
C ILE A 280 15.92 -10.35 -4.88
N GLU A 281 15.82 -11.28 -5.84
CA GLU A 281 16.83 -11.45 -6.89
C GLU A 281 16.85 -10.28 -7.89
N ASP A 282 15.73 -9.61 -8.15
CA ASP A 282 15.72 -8.38 -8.97
C ASP A 282 16.49 -7.24 -8.28
N ILE A 283 16.55 -7.26 -6.95
CA ILE A 283 17.28 -6.30 -6.11
C ILE A 283 18.80 -6.60 -6.12
N ASN A 284 19.18 -7.87 -6.25
CA ASN A 284 20.57 -8.36 -6.15
C ASN A 284 21.26 -8.60 -7.50
N LYS A 285 20.58 -9.13 -8.54
CA LYS A 285 21.18 -9.47 -9.85
C LYS A 285 21.75 -8.26 -10.59
N LYS A 286 21.18 -7.06 -10.40
CA LYS A 286 21.70 -5.82 -11.02
C LYS A 286 22.79 -5.14 -10.20
N SER A 287 22.98 -5.50 -8.92
CA SER A 287 24.09 -4.99 -8.10
C SER A 287 25.43 -5.53 -8.59
N THR A 288 25.47 -6.80 -8.97
CA THR A 288 26.68 -7.45 -9.53
C THR A 288 26.96 -7.11 -10.99
N ALA A 289 26.02 -6.45 -11.68
CA ALA A 289 26.20 -5.99 -13.06
C ALA A 289 26.77 -4.57 -13.15
N ASN A 290 26.70 -3.78 -12.07
CA ASN A 290 27.25 -2.42 -11.99
C ASN A 290 28.64 -2.35 -11.32
N ASP A 291 29.20 -3.49 -10.92
CA ASP A 291 30.57 -3.64 -10.39
C ASP A 291 31.51 -4.34 -11.40
N LYS A 292 31.21 -4.24 -12.71
CA LYS A 292 32.10 -4.67 -13.79
C LYS A 292 32.24 -3.60 -14.87
#